data_AF-A0A1Q7QQM6-F1
#
_entry.id   AF-A0A1Q7QQM6-F1
#
_cell.length_a   1.000
_cell.length_b   1.000
_cell.length_c   1.000
_cell.angle_alpha   90.00
_cell.angle_beta   90.00
_cell.angle_gamma   90.00
#
_symmetry.space_group_name_H-M   'P 1'
#
loop_
_entity.id
_entity.type
_entity.pdbx_description
1 polymer ?
#
loop_
_entity_poly.entity_id
_entity_poly.type
_entity_poly.pdbx_seq_one_letter_code
_entity_poly.pdbx_strand_id
1 'polypeptide(L)'
;MSDKKIENDGPGAAVAAPKEVQIVELDGHGGHTLEPEWKRLPIGPDHILYPVLVGLALFPILMGDAGHHLADDMPDEDTHPFFPDHFWPYPIIAVVMLIAVGVLSAFVQKNLQLEPAADPRAVTIPRPDWYFLFLFQFLKLGPELIMSQVIPGIVVGALILFPFIDGIAGPRMARRLGWKSWPVPGRNIITGTVFVLGLLYVAFLEFWALAGPNFCLPYFTGPVCGA
;
A
#
# COMPACT_ATOMS: atom_id res chain seq x y z
N MET A 1 41.75 -21.78 -35.67
CA MET A 1 40.72 -20.88 -35.11
C MET A 1 39.66 -21.77 -34.50
N SER A 2 39.65 -21.87 -33.17
CA SER A 2 38.69 -22.70 -32.42
C SER A 2 37.77 -21.74 -31.69
N ASP A 3 36.53 -21.62 -32.14
CA ASP A 3 35.50 -20.81 -31.48
C ASP A 3 35.16 -21.43 -30.12
N LYS A 4 35.68 -20.81 -29.05
CA LYS A 4 35.24 -21.10 -27.68
C LYS A 4 34.00 -20.26 -27.40
N LYS A 5 32.84 -20.91 -27.41
CA LYS A 5 31.57 -20.34 -26.93
C LYS A 5 31.74 -20.02 -25.44
N ILE A 6 31.56 -18.74 -25.08
CA ILE A 6 31.58 -18.29 -23.68
C ILE A 6 30.22 -18.62 -23.08
N GLU A 7 30.21 -19.51 -22.09
CA GLU A 7 29.03 -19.92 -21.34
C GLU A 7 28.86 -18.96 -20.17
N ASN A 8 27.88 -18.05 -20.29
CA ASN A 8 27.52 -17.10 -19.24
C ASN A 8 26.41 -17.71 -18.37
N ASP A 9 26.76 -18.66 -17.52
CA ASP A 9 25.89 -19.10 -16.43
C ASP A 9 26.03 -18.11 -15.27
N GLY A 10 25.17 -17.09 -15.27
CA GLY A 10 24.89 -16.31 -14.06
C GLY A 10 24.15 -17.18 -13.04
N PRO A 11 24.11 -16.81 -11.74
CA PRO A 11 23.42 -17.57 -10.69
C PRO A 11 21.88 -17.46 -10.76
N GLY A 12 21.32 -17.32 -11.97
CA GLY A 12 19.90 -17.38 -12.24
C GLY A 12 19.44 -18.83 -12.31
N ALA A 13 18.31 -19.12 -11.67
CA ALA A 13 17.66 -20.42 -11.58
C ALA A 13 17.90 -21.31 -12.82
N ALA A 14 18.55 -22.45 -12.61
CA ALA A 14 18.53 -23.54 -13.57
C ALA A 14 17.07 -23.93 -13.79
N VAL A 15 16.49 -23.47 -14.89
CA VAL A 15 15.19 -23.94 -15.37
C VAL A 15 15.34 -25.42 -15.63
N ALA A 16 14.68 -26.22 -14.79
CA ALA A 16 14.58 -27.66 -15.00
C ALA A 16 14.13 -27.91 -16.44
N ALA A 17 14.83 -28.80 -17.15
CA ALA A 17 14.48 -29.16 -18.52
C ALA A 17 12.98 -29.50 -18.58
N PRO A 18 12.23 -28.99 -19.57
CA PRO A 18 10.81 -29.27 -19.68
C PRO A 18 10.65 -30.79 -19.73
N LYS A 19 10.04 -31.35 -18.68
CA LYS A 19 9.72 -32.77 -18.65
C LYS A 19 8.69 -32.99 -19.75
N GLU A 20 9.12 -33.57 -20.87
CA GLU A 20 8.22 -34.02 -21.93
C GLU A 20 7.24 -35.00 -21.28
N VAL A 21 6.03 -34.51 -21.01
CA VAL A 21 4.92 -35.35 -20.58
C VAL A 21 4.58 -36.18 -21.80
N GLN A 22 4.99 -37.46 -21.80
CA GLN A 22 4.48 -38.41 -22.77
C GLN A 22 2.97 -38.45 -22.59
N ILE A 23 2.25 -37.89 -23.57
CA ILE A 23 0.81 -38.02 -23.67
C ILE A 23 0.59 -39.48 -24.07
N VAL A 24 0.43 -40.33 -23.07
CA VAL A 24 -0.05 -41.69 -23.28
C VAL A 24 -1.50 -41.54 -23.70
N GLU A 25 -1.77 -41.76 -24.99
CA GLU A 25 -3.11 -41.86 -25.53
C GLU A 25 -3.74 -43.12 -24.95
N LEU A 26 -4.41 -42.96 -23.80
CA LEU A 26 -5.18 -44.00 -23.14
C LEU A 26 -6.45 -44.23 -23.95
N ASP A 27 -6.39 -45.22 -24.85
CA ASP A 27 -7.56 -45.76 -25.52
C ASP A 27 -8.57 -46.30 -24.49
N GLY A 28 -9.69 -45.60 -24.40
CA GLY A 28 -10.97 -46.17 -23.98
C GLY A 28 -11.25 -46.20 -22.49
N HIS A 29 -11.85 -45.11 -21.97
CA HIS A 29 -12.87 -45.19 -20.91
C HIS A 29 -14.10 -44.35 -21.30
N GLY A 30 -15.26 -45.01 -21.32
CA GLY A 30 -16.50 -44.49 -21.85
C GLY A 30 -17.11 -43.33 -21.04
N GLY A 31 -17.90 -42.51 -21.74
CA GLY A 31 -18.97 -41.72 -21.15
C GLY A 31 -18.58 -40.56 -20.21
N HIS A 32 -17.32 -40.13 -20.16
CA HIS A 32 -16.97 -38.90 -19.44
C HIS A 32 -17.34 -37.69 -20.31
N THR A 33 -18.45 -37.03 -20.00
CA THR A 33 -18.73 -35.69 -20.54
C THR A 33 -17.58 -34.78 -20.14
N LEU A 34 -16.72 -34.44 -21.10
CA LEU A 34 -15.67 -33.46 -20.91
C LEU A 34 -16.31 -32.20 -20.29
N GLU A 35 -15.78 -31.75 -19.15
CA GLU A 35 -16.23 -30.49 -18.57
C GLU A 35 -16.22 -29.42 -19.67
N PRO A 36 -17.32 -28.64 -19.81
CA PRO A 36 -17.50 -27.76 -20.93
C PRO A 36 -16.35 -26.76 -21.01
N GLU A 37 -15.94 -26.42 -22.24
CA GLU A 37 -14.70 -25.69 -22.54
C GLU A 37 -14.48 -24.44 -21.68
N TRP A 38 -15.55 -23.72 -21.35
CA TRP A 38 -15.52 -22.52 -20.52
C TRP A 38 -15.01 -22.75 -19.09
N LYS A 39 -15.11 -23.96 -18.52
CA LYS A 39 -14.52 -24.32 -17.22
C LYS A 39 -13.02 -24.55 -17.26
N ARG A 40 -12.46 -24.76 -18.46
CA ARG A 40 -11.02 -24.97 -18.67
C ARG A 40 -10.29 -23.67 -18.94
N LEU A 41 -11.03 -22.60 -19.25
CA LEU A 41 -10.46 -21.28 -19.42
C LEU A 41 -9.99 -20.76 -18.06
N PRO A 42 -8.81 -20.10 -18.00
CA PRO A 42 -8.37 -19.43 -16.78
C PRO A 42 -9.38 -18.39 -16.28
N ILE A 43 -10.20 -17.84 -17.18
CA ILE A 43 -11.25 -16.85 -16.92
C ILE A 43 -12.53 -17.34 -17.59
N GLY A 44 -13.27 -18.21 -16.90
CA GLY A 44 -14.60 -18.69 -17.31
C GLY A 44 -15.73 -17.77 -16.82
N PRO A 45 -16.96 -17.85 -17.35
CA PRO A 45 -18.10 -16.98 -16.98
C PRO A 45 -18.45 -16.94 -15.48
N ASP A 46 -18.07 -17.98 -14.75
CA ASP A 46 -18.21 -18.18 -13.31
C ASP A 46 -17.03 -17.62 -12.49
N HIS A 47 -16.03 -17.03 -13.16
CA HIS A 47 -14.87 -16.45 -12.50
C HIS A 47 -15.27 -15.23 -11.66
N ILE A 48 -14.75 -15.15 -10.43
CA ILE A 48 -14.98 -14.04 -9.48
C ILE A 48 -14.63 -12.65 -10.04
N LEU A 49 -13.92 -12.59 -11.17
CA LEU A 49 -13.57 -11.34 -11.83
C LEU A 49 -14.82 -10.65 -12.39
N TYR A 50 -15.80 -11.39 -12.89
CA TYR A 50 -17.03 -10.80 -13.41
C TYR A 50 -17.83 -10.05 -12.35
N PRO A 51 -18.21 -10.64 -11.19
CA PRO A 51 -18.93 -9.88 -10.15
C PRO A 51 -18.08 -8.76 -9.54
N VAL A 52 -16.75 -8.91 -9.46
CA VAL A 52 -15.85 -7.84 -9.00
C VAL A 52 -15.81 -6.67 -9.98
N LEU A 53 -15.67 -6.93 -11.28
CA LEU A 53 -15.67 -5.90 -12.33
C LEU A 53 -17.02 -5.22 -12.45
N VAL A 54 -18.11 -5.99 -12.40
CA VAL A 54 -19.48 -5.46 -12.38
C VAL A 54 -19.70 -4.62 -11.12
N GLY A 55 -19.23 -5.07 -9.96
CA GLY A 55 -19.26 -4.30 -8.72
C GLY A 55 -18.48 -2.99 -8.83
N LEU A 56 -17.24 -3.03 -9.35
CA LEU A 56 -16.40 -1.85 -9.57
C LEU A 56 -17.01 -0.88 -10.59
N ALA A 57 -17.66 -1.37 -11.63
CA ALA A 57 -18.31 -0.53 -12.65
C ALA A 57 -19.64 0.05 -12.16
N LEU A 58 -20.44 -0.73 -11.42
CA LEU A 58 -21.71 -0.28 -10.87
C LEU A 58 -21.52 0.64 -9.66
N PHE A 59 -20.45 0.47 -8.87
CA PHE A 59 -20.20 1.29 -7.70
C PHE A 59 -20.24 2.80 -8.00
N PRO A 60 -19.46 3.37 -8.95
CA PRO A 60 -19.53 4.79 -9.28
C PRO A 60 -20.87 5.18 -9.92
N ILE A 61 -21.53 4.28 -10.66
CA ILE A 61 -22.84 4.55 -11.28
C ILE A 61 -23.95 4.65 -10.22
N LEU A 62 -23.93 3.76 -9.23
CA LEU A 62 -24.93 3.68 -8.16
C LEU A 62 -24.70 4.75 -7.09
N MET A 63 -23.42 5.12 -6.85
CA MET A 63 -23.09 6.19 -5.91
C MET A 63 -23.38 7.58 -6.47
N GLY A 64 -23.68 7.68 -7.77
CA GLY A 64 -23.87 8.94 -8.47
C GLY A 64 -22.59 9.74 -8.57
N ASP A 65 -22.70 10.93 -9.17
CA ASP A 65 -21.62 11.90 -9.23
C ASP A 65 -21.23 12.32 -7.80
N ALA A 66 -20.18 11.72 -7.27
CA ALA A 66 -19.68 11.98 -5.93
C ALA A 66 -19.02 13.37 -5.81
N GLY A 67 -18.94 14.16 -6.89
CA GLY A 67 -18.47 15.53 -6.85
C GLY A 67 -19.45 16.44 -7.56
N HIS A 68 -19.95 17.49 -6.88
CA HIS A 68 -20.28 18.68 -7.66
C HIS A 68 -19.04 19.07 -8.46
N HIS A 69 -19.20 19.43 -9.73
CA HIS A 69 -18.13 19.98 -10.54
C HIS A 69 -17.69 21.32 -9.93
N LEU A 70 -16.88 21.26 -8.87
CA LEU A 70 -16.32 22.41 -8.16
C LEU A 70 -15.46 23.28 -9.09
N ALA A 71 -15.01 22.72 -10.22
CA ALA A 71 -14.35 23.44 -11.30
C ALA A 71 -15.31 24.36 -12.07
N ASP A 72 -16.58 24.00 -12.20
CA ASP A 72 -17.59 24.80 -12.91
C ASP A 72 -18.22 25.87 -11.98
N ASP A 73 -18.22 25.64 -10.66
CA ASP A 73 -18.77 26.55 -9.65
C ASP A 73 -17.73 27.50 -9.02
N MET A 74 -16.43 27.36 -9.34
CA MET A 74 -15.39 28.26 -8.83
C MET A 74 -15.40 29.57 -9.60
N PRO A 75 -15.43 30.75 -8.94
CA PRO A 75 -15.29 32.02 -9.62
C PRO A 75 -13.93 32.08 -10.32
N ASP A 76 -13.90 32.52 -11.59
CA ASP A 76 -12.68 32.60 -12.40
C ASP A 76 -11.53 33.35 -11.69
N GLU A 77 -11.89 34.29 -10.80
CA GLU A 77 -11.01 35.08 -9.95
C GLU A 77 -10.10 34.24 -9.01
N ASP A 78 -10.59 33.08 -8.55
CA ASP A 78 -9.87 32.17 -7.63
C ASP A 78 -9.14 31.03 -8.39
N THR A 79 -9.24 31.02 -9.73
CA THR A 79 -8.64 29.98 -10.57
C THR A 79 -7.37 30.47 -11.25
N HIS A 80 -6.37 29.61 -11.33
CA HIS A 80 -5.14 29.88 -12.07
C HIS A 80 -5.02 28.90 -13.24
N PRO A 81 -4.61 29.36 -14.44
CA PRO A 81 -4.40 28.47 -15.58
C PRO A 81 -3.40 27.35 -15.25
N PHE A 82 -3.73 26.12 -15.65
CA PHE A 82 -2.82 24.99 -15.47
C PHE A 82 -1.47 25.23 -16.17
N PHE A 83 -1.51 25.76 -17.39
CA PHE A 83 -0.32 26.19 -18.13
C PHE A 83 -0.35 27.71 -18.29
N PRO A 84 0.74 28.42 -18.00
CA PRO A 84 2.05 27.90 -17.57
C PRO A 84 2.22 27.74 -16.05
N ASP A 85 1.37 28.39 -15.25
CA ASP A 85 1.63 28.66 -13.83
C ASP A 85 1.70 27.41 -12.96
N HIS A 86 0.78 26.46 -13.16
CA HIS A 86 0.77 25.20 -12.40
C HIS A 86 1.75 24.15 -12.95
N PHE A 87 2.10 24.22 -14.24
CA PHE A 87 2.93 23.23 -14.90
C PHE A 87 4.42 23.34 -14.53
N TRP A 88 4.98 24.55 -14.46
CA TRP A 88 6.43 24.77 -14.28
C TRP A 88 7.06 24.17 -13.01
N PRO A 89 6.38 24.09 -11.85
CA PRO A 89 6.93 23.43 -10.67
C PRO A 89 7.22 21.94 -10.86
N TYR A 90 6.44 21.20 -11.66
CA TYR A 90 6.59 19.76 -11.82
C TYR A 90 7.95 19.30 -12.39
N PRO A 91 8.44 19.81 -13.53
CA PRO A 91 9.75 19.43 -14.04
C PRO A 91 10.88 19.83 -13.08
N ILE A 92 10.74 20.94 -12.34
CA ILE A 92 11.71 21.36 -11.32
C ILE A 92 11.75 20.33 -10.19
N ILE A 93 10.59 19.95 -9.64
CA ILE A 93 10.48 18.92 -8.60
C ILE A 93 11.05 17.60 -9.10
N ALA A 94 10.76 17.20 -10.34
CA ALA A 94 11.28 15.96 -10.92
C ALA A 94 12.82 15.95 -11.01
N VAL A 95 13.43 17.06 -11.47
CA VAL A 95 14.89 17.20 -11.52
C VAL A 95 15.49 17.21 -10.11
N VAL A 96 14.88 17.92 -9.16
CA VAL A 96 15.33 17.95 -7.76
C VAL A 96 15.27 16.55 -7.14
N MET A 97 14.19 15.79 -7.36
CA MET A 97 14.05 14.42 -6.89
C MET A 97 15.09 13.50 -7.52
N LEU A 98 15.35 13.64 -8.83
CA LEU A 98 16.38 12.86 -9.51
C LEU A 98 17.77 13.13 -8.93
N ILE A 99 18.11 14.40 -8.69
CA ILE A 99 19.37 14.79 -8.05
C ILE A 99 19.44 14.23 -6.63
N ALA A 100 18.37 14.35 -5.84
CA ALA A 100 18.33 13.86 -4.47
C ALA A 100 18.56 12.33 -4.41
N VAL A 101 17.90 11.56 -5.27
CA VAL A 101 18.09 10.10 -5.36
C VAL A 101 19.50 9.77 -5.87
N GLY A 102 20.02 10.51 -6.85
CA GLY A 102 21.39 10.33 -7.35
C GLY A 102 22.45 10.57 -6.26
N VAL A 103 22.30 11.63 -5.47
CA VAL A 103 23.15 11.95 -4.32
C VAL A 103 23.02 10.87 -3.25
N LEU A 104 21.80 10.46 -2.90
CA LEU A 104 21.57 9.39 -1.92
C LEU A 104 22.26 8.09 -2.36
N SER A 105 22.13 7.73 -3.64
CA SER A 105 22.80 6.56 -4.22
C SER A 105 24.33 6.69 -4.14
N ALA A 106 24.90 7.87 -4.39
CA ALA A 106 26.34 8.07 -4.37
C ALA A 106 26.95 7.98 -2.97
N PHE A 107 26.27 8.52 -1.94
CA PHE A 107 26.81 8.59 -0.58
C PHE A 107 26.37 7.45 0.34
N VAL A 108 25.20 6.86 0.11
CA VAL A 108 24.57 5.89 1.03
C VAL A 108 24.59 4.46 0.47
N GLN A 109 25.23 4.23 -0.69
CA GLN A 109 25.28 2.91 -1.36
C GLN A 109 25.66 1.74 -0.45
N LYS A 110 26.58 1.95 0.50
CA LYS A 110 27.03 0.90 1.43
C LYS A 110 25.91 0.38 2.33
N ASN A 111 24.95 1.23 2.68
CA ASN A 111 23.81 0.85 3.51
C ASN A 111 22.67 0.22 2.70
N LEU A 112 22.73 0.28 1.35
CA LEU A 112 21.75 -0.27 0.42
C LEU A 112 22.20 -1.63 -0.16
N GLN A 113 23.27 -2.21 0.37
CA GLN A 113 23.71 -3.53 -0.07
C GLN A 113 22.69 -4.58 0.34
N LEU A 114 22.33 -5.44 -0.62
CA LEU A 114 21.48 -6.60 -0.36
C LEU A 114 22.10 -7.46 0.73
N GLU A 115 21.27 -7.91 1.66
CA GLU A 115 21.69 -8.90 2.66
C GLU A 115 22.16 -10.20 1.98
N PRO A 116 22.92 -11.05 2.70
CA PRO A 116 23.33 -12.35 2.18
C PRO A 116 22.15 -13.13 1.61
N ALA A 117 22.42 -13.95 0.58
CA ALA A 117 21.41 -14.83 0.02
C ALA A 117 20.73 -15.63 1.13
N ALA A 118 19.40 -15.76 1.03
CA ALA A 118 18.58 -16.37 2.07
C ALA A 118 19.07 -17.79 2.38
N ASP A 119 19.70 -17.96 3.55
CA ASP A 119 20.12 -19.26 4.08
C ASP A 119 19.13 -19.68 5.18
N PRO A 120 18.37 -20.77 5.01
CA PRO A 120 17.43 -21.25 6.01
C PRO A 120 18.10 -21.74 7.31
N ARG A 121 19.44 -21.86 7.34
CA ARG A 121 20.20 -22.25 8.54
C ARG A 121 20.75 -21.05 9.32
N ALA A 122 20.72 -19.86 8.74
CA ALA A 122 21.20 -18.66 9.40
C ALA A 122 20.18 -18.17 10.45
N VAL A 123 20.66 -17.90 11.66
CA VAL A 123 19.86 -17.25 12.70
C VAL A 123 20.15 -15.76 12.66
N THR A 124 19.27 -15.00 12.01
CA THR A 124 19.33 -13.54 11.96
C THR A 124 18.16 -12.95 12.71
N ILE A 125 18.37 -11.78 13.33
CA ILE A 125 17.27 -11.02 13.92
C ILE A 125 16.55 -10.33 12.75
N PRO A 126 15.28 -10.64 12.47
CA PRO A 126 14.56 -10.01 11.38
C PRO A 126 14.36 -8.53 11.72
N ARG A 127 15.11 -7.64 11.07
CA ARG A 127 14.91 -6.20 11.17
C ARG A 127 14.20 -5.70 9.92
N PRO A 128 13.05 -5.04 10.07
CA PRO A 128 12.34 -4.48 8.93
C PRO A 128 13.06 -3.24 8.42
N ASP A 129 12.71 -2.81 7.21
CA ASP A 129 13.14 -1.52 6.69
C ASP A 129 12.56 -0.34 7.49
N TRP A 130 13.20 0.82 7.33
CA TRP A 130 12.90 2.05 8.08
C TRP A 130 11.42 2.45 8.03
N TYR A 131 10.76 2.31 6.88
CA TYR A 131 9.35 2.66 6.69
C TYR A 131 8.36 1.75 7.42
N PHE A 132 8.82 0.62 7.98
CA PHE A 132 8.00 -0.31 8.77
C PHE A 132 8.37 -0.34 10.26
N LEU A 133 9.39 0.41 10.69
CA LEU A 133 9.84 0.41 12.09
C LEU A 133 8.71 0.77 13.07
N PHE A 134 7.88 1.75 12.71
CA PHE A 134 6.77 2.18 13.57
C PHE A 134 5.71 1.08 13.77
N LEU A 135 5.47 0.23 12.76
CA LEU A 135 4.54 -0.90 12.86
C LEU A 135 5.05 -1.99 13.80
N PHE A 136 6.35 -2.29 13.74
CA PHE A 136 6.98 -3.24 14.65
C PHE A 136 7.03 -2.71 16.08
N GLN A 137 7.29 -1.41 16.25
CA GLN A 137 7.21 -0.78 17.56
C GLN A 137 5.78 -0.80 18.10
N PHE A 138 4.79 -0.53 17.25
CA PHE A 138 3.37 -0.60 17.58
C PHE A 138 2.95 -2.01 18.02
N LEU A 139 3.46 -3.06 17.35
CA LEU A 139 3.16 -4.45 17.67
C LEU A 139 3.53 -4.83 19.11
N LYS A 140 4.62 -4.26 19.64
CA LYS A 140 5.10 -4.53 21.01
C LYS A 140 4.22 -3.93 22.10
N LEU A 141 3.29 -3.03 21.77
CA LEU A 141 2.47 -2.31 22.74
C LEU A 141 1.30 -3.13 23.29
N GLY A 142 1.02 -4.33 22.79
CA GLY A 142 -0.13 -5.09 23.28
C GLY A 142 -0.26 -6.47 22.67
N PRO A 143 -1.45 -7.08 22.78
CA PRO A 143 -1.72 -8.38 22.19
C PRO A 143 -1.48 -8.37 20.68
N GLU A 144 -0.71 -9.34 20.20
CA GLU A 144 -0.21 -9.39 18.82
C GLU A 144 -1.34 -9.29 17.78
N LEU A 145 -2.44 -10.03 17.97
CA LEU A 145 -3.58 -10.03 17.05
C LEU A 145 -4.28 -8.67 16.98
N ILE A 146 -4.35 -7.95 18.10
CA ILE A 146 -5.02 -6.65 18.16
C ILE A 146 -4.18 -5.58 17.46
N MET A 147 -2.87 -5.55 17.74
CA MET A 147 -1.95 -4.56 17.19
C MET A 147 -1.62 -4.83 15.71
N SER A 148 -1.55 -6.09 15.27
CA SER A 148 -1.24 -6.43 13.87
C SER A 148 -2.44 -6.34 12.93
N GLN A 149 -3.61 -6.83 13.35
CA GLN A 149 -4.73 -7.05 12.43
C GLN A 149 -5.93 -6.16 12.74
N VAL A 150 -6.32 -6.05 14.02
CA VAL A 150 -7.56 -5.35 14.40
C VAL A 150 -7.41 -3.84 14.21
N ILE A 151 -6.38 -3.22 14.81
CA ILE A 151 -6.23 -1.76 14.76
C ILE A 151 -5.91 -1.27 13.35
N PRO A 152 -4.90 -1.82 12.62
CA PRO A 152 -4.65 -1.40 11.25
C PRO A 152 -5.85 -1.63 10.33
N GLY A 153 -6.57 -2.75 10.50
CA GLY A 153 -7.80 -3.02 9.77
C GLY A 153 -8.90 -1.99 10.01
N ILE A 154 -9.09 -1.56 11.27
CA ILE A 154 -10.04 -0.49 11.61
C ILE A 154 -9.59 0.85 11.02
N VAL A 155 -8.31 1.19 11.07
CA VAL A 155 -7.79 2.46 10.51
C VAL A 155 -8.00 2.51 9.00
N VAL A 156 -7.61 1.45 8.29
CA VAL A 156 -7.81 1.35 6.83
C VAL A 156 -9.31 1.37 6.50
N GLY A 157 -10.11 0.59 7.22
CA GLY A 157 -11.56 0.58 7.07
C GLY A 157 -12.19 1.95 7.31
N ALA A 158 -11.73 2.69 8.33
CA ALA A 158 -12.19 4.03 8.63
C ALA A 158 -11.79 5.04 7.53
N LEU A 159 -10.60 4.92 6.93
CA LEU A 159 -10.17 5.76 5.81
C LEU A 159 -10.98 5.47 4.54
N ILE A 160 -11.26 4.20 4.24
CA ILE A 160 -12.12 3.80 3.12
C ILE A 160 -13.56 4.32 3.35
N LEU A 161 -14.06 4.22 4.58
CA LEU A 161 -15.40 4.67 4.93
C LEU A 161 -15.51 6.18 5.15
N PHE A 162 -14.37 6.88 5.26
CA PHE A 162 -14.29 8.30 5.56
C PHE A 162 -15.17 9.17 4.66
N PRO A 163 -15.13 9.08 3.30
CA PRO A 163 -15.98 9.92 2.44
C PRO A 163 -17.49 9.72 2.70
N PHE A 164 -17.92 8.50 3.06
CA PHE A 164 -19.33 8.22 3.35
C PHE A 164 -19.75 8.77 4.72
N ILE A 165 -18.88 8.61 5.72
CA ILE A 165 -19.10 9.17 7.06
C ILE A 165 -19.17 10.69 6.95
N ASP A 166 -18.28 11.31 6.18
CA ASP A 166 -18.23 12.76 5.97
C ASP A 166 -19.51 13.29 5.30
N GLY A 167 -19.95 12.64 4.21
CA GLY A 167 -21.17 13.05 3.50
C GLY A 167 -22.48 12.83 4.28
N ILE A 168 -22.59 11.73 5.05
CA ILE A 168 -23.83 11.34 5.74
C ILE A 168 -23.91 11.95 7.14
N ALA A 169 -22.91 11.72 7.98
CA ALA A 169 -22.94 12.16 9.38
C ALA A 169 -22.63 13.65 9.49
N GLY A 170 -21.87 14.17 8.54
CA GLY A 170 -21.31 15.50 8.66
C GLY A 170 -22.33 16.63 8.73
N PRO A 171 -23.17 16.84 7.70
CA PRO A 171 -24.19 17.89 7.72
C PRO A 171 -25.16 17.77 8.91
N ARG A 172 -25.42 16.54 9.37
CA ARG A 172 -26.29 16.25 10.52
C ARG A 172 -25.64 16.66 11.84
N MET A 173 -24.36 16.33 12.05
CA MET A 173 -23.62 16.75 13.23
C MET A 173 -23.39 18.27 13.26
N ALA A 174 -23.07 18.88 12.12
CA ALA A 174 -22.94 20.33 12.01
C ALA A 174 -24.22 21.05 12.49
N ARG A 175 -25.38 20.58 12.03
CA ARG A 175 -26.67 21.15 12.45
C ARG A 175 -26.95 20.95 13.95
N ARG A 176 -26.57 19.81 14.52
CA ARG A 176 -26.73 19.55 15.97
C ARG A 176 -25.80 20.40 16.84
N LEU A 177 -24.58 20.64 16.38
CA LEU A 177 -23.57 21.43 17.10
C LEU A 177 -23.66 22.94 16.81
N GLY A 178 -24.63 23.37 15.99
CA GLY A 178 -24.81 24.78 15.60
C GLY A 178 -23.75 25.31 14.63
N TRP A 179 -23.05 24.43 13.92
CA TRP A 179 -22.03 24.81 12.94
C TRP A 179 -22.64 25.13 11.58
N LYS A 180 -22.15 26.20 10.94
CA LYS A 180 -22.69 26.74 9.68
C LYS A 180 -22.52 25.78 8.48
N SER A 181 -21.51 24.92 8.51
CA SER A 181 -21.26 23.86 7.54
C SER A 181 -20.53 22.72 8.22
N TRP A 182 -20.71 21.49 7.75
CA TRP A 182 -19.81 20.40 8.16
C TRP A 182 -18.42 20.70 7.63
N PRO A 183 -17.39 20.63 8.49
CA PRO A 183 -16.07 21.06 8.07
C PRO A 183 -15.37 19.85 7.43
N VAL A 184 -15.28 19.87 6.10
CA VAL A 184 -14.53 18.93 5.24
C VAL A 184 -13.01 19.07 5.55
N PRO A 185 -12.15 18.05 5.28
CA PRO A 185 -10.71 18.18 5.46
C PRO A 185 -10.17 19.42 4.73
N GLY A 186 -9.57 20.35 5.48
CA GLY A 186 -9.11 21.65 4.98
C GLY A 186 -9.63 22.84 5.80
N ARG A 187 -10.86 22.76 6.36
CA ARG A 187 -11.41 23.79 7.26
C ARG A 187 -11.91 23.24 8.60
N ASN A 188 -11.57 22.00 8.92
CA ASN A 188 -11.81 21.42 10.23
C ASN A 188 -10.51 21.38 11.02
N ILE A 189 -10.52 21.99 12.21
CA ILE A 189 -9.40 21.85 13.14
C ILE A 189 -9.44 20.45 13.74
N ILE A 190 -10.61 19.86 13.96
CA ILE A 190 -10.74 18.61 14.72
C ILE A 190 -10.17 17.40 13.97
N THR A 191 -10.65 17.09 12.74
CA THR A 191 -10.11 15.92 12.02
C THR A 191 -8.68 16.18 11.54
N GLY A 192 -8.34 17.43 11.21
CA GLY A 192 -6.97 17.85 10.94
C GLY A 192 -6.05 17.60 12.13
N THR A 193 -6.46 18.01 13.34
CA THR A 193 -5.72 17.73 14.58
C THR A 193 -5.64 16.24 14.86
N VAL A 194 -6.72 15.46 14.69
CA VAL A 194 -6.67 14.00 14.85
C VAL A 194 -5.67 13.36 13.89
N PHE A 195 -5.68 13.78 12.62
CA PHE A 195 -4.75 13.29 11.61
C PHE A 195 -3.30 13.66 11.96
N VAL A 196 -3.05 14.92 12.33
CA VAL A 196 -1.72 15.40 12.75
C VAL A 196 -1.25 14.66 14.01
N LEU A 197 -2.10 14.45 15.00
CA LEU A 197 -1.77 13.64 16.18
C LEU A 197 -1.43 12.20 15.81
N GLY A 198 -2.14 11.62 14.83
CA GLY A 198 -1.81 10.31 14.26
C GLY A 198 -0.42 10.29 13.63
N LEU A 199 -0.07 11.30 12.83
CA LEU A 199 1.26 11.42 12.23
C LEU A 199 2.35 11.63 13.29
N LEU A 200 2.09 12.46 14.32
CA LEU A 200 3.01 12.66 15.43
C LEU A 200 3.22 11.37 16.23
N TYR A 201 2.17 10.57 16.39
CA TYR A 201 2.27 9.26 17.04
C TYR A 201 3.12 8.29 16.20
N VAL A 202 2.93 8.24 14.88
CA VAL A 202 3.78 7.44 13.98
C VAL A 202 5.24 7.90 14.06
N ALA A 203 5.50 9.20 13.99
CA ALA A 203 6.84 9.76 14.10
C ALA A 203 7.48 9.46 15.46
N PHE A 204 6.70 9.50 16.54
CA PHE A 204 7.16 9.12 17.87
C PHE A 204 7.55 7.63 17.93
N LEU A 205 6.72 6.74 17.38
CA LEU A 205 7.01 5.31 17.33
C LEU A 205 8.26 5.02 16.50
N GLU A 206 8.43 5.71 15.38
CA GLU A 206 9.62 5.58 14.54
C GLU A 206 10.88 6.08 15.25
N PHE A 207 10.82 7.26 15.89
CA PHE A 207 11.93 7.77 16.68
C PHE A 207 12.30 6.84 17.84
N TRP A 208 11.30 6.30 18.52
CA TRP A 208 11.51 5.32 19.59
C TRP A 208 12.12 4.02 19.06
N ALA A 209 11.69 3.54 17.89
CA ALA A 209 12.31 2.40 17.24
C ALA A 209 13.79 2.67 16.90
N LEU A 210 14.10 3.85 16.35
CA LEU A 210 15.46 4.25 16.00
C LEU A 210 16.39 4.47 17.21
N ALA A 211 15.84 4.72 18.41
CA ALA A 211 16.62 4.80 19.65
C ALA A 211 17.25 3.45 20.05
N GLY A 212 16.80 2.34 19.45
CA GLY A 212 17.39 1.02 19.57
C GLY A 212 17.00 0.25 20.83
N PRO A 213 17.50 -0.99 20.99
CA PRO A 213 17.03 -1.94 21.99
C PRO A 213 17.42 -1.59 23.43
N ASN A 214 18.37 -0.68 23.63
CA ASN A 214 18.79 -0.24 24.96
C ASN A 214 17.88 0.84 25.55
N PHE A 215 17.02 1.46 24.73
CA PHE A 215 16.14 2.53 25.15
C PHE A 215 14.72 1.97 25.36
N CYS A 216 14.36 1.80 26.63
CA CYS A 216 13.08 1.23 27.02
C CYS A 216 12.22 2.26 27.76
N LEU A 217 10.94 2.33 27.40
CA LEU A 217 9.94 3.15 28.09
C LEU A 217 8.99 2.26 28.89
N PRO A 218 8.54 2.70 30.07
CA PRO A 218 7.53 1.98 30.83
C PRO A 218 6.20 1.96 30.05
N TYR A 219 5.60 0.78 29.93
CA TYR A 219 4.30 0.57 29.30
C TYR A 219 3.40 -0.30 30.18
N PHE A 220 2.11 -0.38 29.84
CA PHE A 220 1.09 -1.07 30.64
C PHE A 220 1.38 -2.56 30.91
N THR A 221 2.08 -3.24 30.01
CA THR A 221 2.42 -4.67 30.09
C THR A 221 3.85 -4.94 30.60
N GLY A 222 4.63 -3.88 30.84
CA GLY A 222 6.06 -3.96 31.17
C GLY A 222 6.89 -2.92 30.40
N PRO A 223 8.21 -2.85 30.64
CA PRO A 223 9.08 -2.00 29.84
C PRO A 223 9.15 -2.52 28.40
N VAL A 224 8.87 -1.64 27.44
CA VAL A 224 9.01 -1.93 26.00
C VAL A 224 10.25 -1.23 25.49
N CYS A 225 11.08 -1.92 24.71
CA CYS A 225 12.30 -1.36 24.15
C CYS A 225 12.15 -1.10 22.65
N GLY A 226 12.94 -0.16 22.12
CA GLY A 226 13.05 0.11 20.68
C GLY A 226 13.35 -1.15 19.86
N ALA A 227 12.99 -1.12 18.57
CA ALA A 227 13.26 -2.21 17.63
C ALA A 227 14.73 -2.27 17.18
#